data_AF-A0A7X7F3F8-F1
#
_entry.id   AF-A0A7X7F3F8-F1
#
_cell.length_a   1.000
_cell.length_b   1.000
_cell.length_c   1.000
_cell.angle_alpha   90.00
_cell.angle_beta   90.00
_cell.angle_gamma   90.00
#
_symmetry.space_group_name_H-M   'P 1'
#
loop_
_entity.id
_entity.type
_entity.pdbx_description
1 polymer ?
#
loop_
_entity_poly.entity_id
_entity_poly.type
_entity_poly.pdbx_seq_one_letter_code
_entity_poly.pdbx_strand_id
1 'polypeptide(L)'
;LSATTKYHATVSLRVIVEIRATRERSKVHLATPEVLDIDVRLARLEMSNDLLNAARKPIRDFINDELRRNDGKIRDKANQAVGKAVDDKTFRVPLLEYLLRL
;
A
#
# COMPACT_ATOMS: atom_id res chain seq x y z
N LEU A 1 5.04 -5.50 38.35
CA LEU A 1 4.70 -4.59 37.24
C LEU A 1 5.06 -5.27 35.91
N SER A 2 4.14 -6.04 35.34
CA SER A 2 4.24 -6.48 33.94
C SER A 2 2.83 -6.43 33.35
N ALA A 3 2.31 -5.21 33.22
CA ALA A 3 1.15 -4.96 32.38
C ALA A 3 1.70 -4.81 30.97
N THR A 4 1.51 -5.82 30.11
CA THR A 4 1.87 -5.74 28.70
C THR A 4 1.10 -4.56 28.12
N THR A 5 1.80 -3.48 27.78
CA THR A 5 1.21 -2.33 27.11
C THR A 5 0.59 -2.80 25.81
N LYS A 6 -0.74 -2.88 25.77
CA LYS A 6 -1.48 -3.18 24.55
C LYS A 6 -1.69 -1.89 23.79
N TYR A 7 -1.42 -1.92 22.48
CA TYR A 7 -1.80 -0.87 21.56
C TYR A 7 -2.57 -1.46 20.39
N HIS A 8 -3.46 -0.66 19.83
CA HIS A 8 -4.18 -0.99 18.61
C HIS A 8 -3.95 0.15 17.61
N ALA A 9 -3.36 -0.20 16.46
CA ALA A 9 -3.00 0.75 15.42
C ALA A 9 -3.74 0.41 14.14
N THR A 10 -4.38 1.42 13.53
CA THR A 10 -5.01 1.30 12.21
C THR A 10 -4.25 2.16 11.23
N VAL A 11 -3.72 1.53 10.19
CA VAL A 11 -3.04 2.22 9.09
C VAL A 11 -4.01 2.33 7.92
N SER A 12 -4.11 3.53 7.36
CA SER A 12 -4.81 3.78 6.10
C SER A 12 -3.78 3.72 4.97
N LEU A 13 -4.08 2.92 3.95
CA LEU A 13 -3.30 2.81 2.73
C LEU A 13 -4.17 3.21 1.55
N ARG A 14 -3.72 4.19 0.77
CA ARG A 14 -4.25 4.48 -0.56
C ARG A 14 -3.13 4.30 -1.57
N VAL A 15 -3.41 3.59 -2.64
CA VAL A 15 -2.47 3.35 -3.73
C VAL A 15 -3.20 3.52 -5.05
N ILE A 16 -2.58 4.26 -5.96
CA ILE A 16 -2.97 4.35 -7.37
C ILE A 16 -1.86 3.72 -8.18
N VAL A 17 -2.22 2.70 -8.96
CA VAL A 17 -1.31 1.96 -9.84
C VAL A 17 -1.74 2.17 -11.27
N GLU A 18 -0.78 2.45 -12.14
CA GLU A 18 -0.94 2.35 -13.58
C GLU A 18 -0.42 1.00 -14.07
N ILE A 19 -1.25 0.29 -14.83
CA ILE A 19 -0.88 -0.92 -15.55
C ILE A 19 -1.18 -0.65 -17.01
N ARG A 20 -0.13 -0.57 -17.83
CA ARG A 20 -0.28 -0.38 -19.28
C ARG A 20 -0.34 -1.73 -19.96
N ALA A 21 -1.34 -1.91 -20.80
CA ALA A 21 -1.49 -3.08 -21.65
C ALA A 21 -1.42 -2.67 -23.12
N THR A 22 -0.56 -3.31 -23.89
CA THR A 22 -0.50 -3.16 -25.34
C THR A 22 -0.92 -4.46 -25.99
N ARG A 23 -1.72 -4.37 -27.05
CA ARG A 23 -2.13 -5.54 -27.84
C ARG A 23 -1.41 -5.53 -29.18
N GLU A 24 -0.67 -6.59 -29.45
CA GLU A 24 -0.06 -6.85 -30.75
C GLU A 24 -0.65 -8.14 -31.31
N ARG A 25 -1.46 -8.01 -32.37
CA ARG A 25 -2.24 -9.11 -32.97
C ARG A 25 -3.15 -9.77 -31.92
N SER A 26 -2.90 -11.04 -31.58
CA SER A 26 -3.64 -11.83 -30.59
C SER A 26 -2.95 -11.90 -29.22
N LYS A 27 -1.82 -11.20 -29.04
CA LYS A 27 -1.09 -11.18 -27.77
C LYS A 27 -1.29 -9.85 -27.07
N VAL A 28 -1.53 -9.89 -25.77
CA VAL A 28 -1.49 -8.72 -24.90
C VAL A 28 -0.22 -8.77 -24.08
N HIS A 29 0.51 -7.67 -24.10
CA HIS A 29 1.70 -7.43 -23.31
C HIS A 29 1.34 -6.45 -22.20
N LEU A 30 1.69 -6.80 -20.96
CA LEU A 30 1.59 -5.90 -19.83
C LEU A 30 2.96 -5.27 -19.61
N ALA A 31 3.01 -3.95 -19.56
CA ALA A 31 4.19 -3.24 -19.09
C ALA A 31 4.34 -3.42 -17.58
N THR A 32 5.56 -3.19 -17.07
CA THR A 32 5.81 -3.15 -15.63
C THR A 32 4.86 -2.16 -14.96
N PRO A 33 4.08 -2.60 -13.95
CA PRO A 33 3.19 -1.72 -13.22
C PRO A 33 3.96 -0.60 -12.51
N GLU A 34 3.35 0.58 -12.44
CA GLU A 34 3.92 1.73 -11.75
C GLU A 34 2.92 2.30 -10.74
N VAL A 35 3.34 2.40 -9.49
CA VAL A 35 2.62 3.15 -8.45
C VAL A 35 2.78 4.63 -8.77
N LEU A 36 1.67 5.29 -9.11
CA LEU A 36 1.63 6.73 -9.40
C LEU A 36 1.48 7.57 -8.12
N ASP A 37 0.69 7.08 -7.18
CA ASP A 37 0.39 7.73 -5.91
C ASP A 37 0.32 6.69 -4.80
N ILE A 38 0.92 7.00 -3.65
CA ILE A 38 0.85 6.17 -2.45
C ILE A 38 0.73 7.09 -1.23
N ASP A 39 -0.31 6.87 -0.43
CA ASP A 39 -0.50 7.55 0.85
C ASP A 39 -0.62 6.48 1.94
N VAL A 40 0.37 6.46 2.83
CA VAL A 40 0.39 5.60 4.01
C VAL A 40 0.39 6.47 5.24
N ARG A 41 -0.65 6.32 6.06
CA ARG A 41 -0.81 7.14 7.27
C ARG A 41 -1.38 6.33 8.42
N LEU A 42 -0.91 6.64 9.62
CA LEU A 42 -1.52 6.13 10.85
C LEU A 42 -2.85 6.85 11.08
N ALA A 43 -3.95 6.16 10.80
CA ALA A 43 -5.31 6.69 10.93
C ALA A 43 -5.80 6.66 12.38
N ARG A 44 -5.48 5.59 13.12
CA ARG A 44 -5.88 5.41 14.52
C ARG A 44 -4.74 4.78 15.31
N LEU A 45 -4.61 5.22 16.56
CA LEU A 45 -3.69 4.65 17.54
C LEU A 45 -4.39 4.67 18.89
N GLU A 46 -4.58 3.52 19.51
CA GLU A 46 -5.22 3.38 20.81
C GLU A 46 -4.25 2.72 21.76
N MET A 47 -4.13 3.26 22.97
CA MET A 47 -3.20 2.78 23.97
C MET A 47 -3.95 2.45 25.25
N SER A 48 -3.57 1.32 25.86
CA SER A 48 -4.22 0.79 27.06
C SER A 48 -3.91 1.55 28.36
N ASN A 49 -2.98 2.52 28.32
CA ASN A 49 -2.53 3.26 29.50
C ASN A 49 -2.71 4.77 29.29
N ASP A 50 -3.26 5.46 30.30
CA ASP A 50 -3.56 6.90 30.28
C ASP A 50 -2.32 7.79 30.11
N LEU A 51 -1.18 7.39 30.67
CA LEU A 51 0.10 8.09 30.46
C LEU A 51 0.55 8.04 28.99
N LEU A 52 0.27 6.92 28.31
CA LEU A 52 0.58 6.77 26.89
C LEU A 52 -0.48 7.44 25.99
N ASN A 53 -1.73 7.51 26.44
CA ASN A 53 -2.76 8.31 25.77
C ASN A 53 -2.38 9.81 25.71
N ALA A 54 -1.72 10.34 26.74
CA ALA A 54 -1.17 11.70 26.69
C ALA A 54 -0.08 11.86 25.62
N ALA A 55 0.73 10.82 25.38
CA ALA A 55 1.77 10.79 24.34
C ALA A 55 1.24 10.37 22.94
N ARG A 56 -0.04 10.01 22.81
CA ARG A 56 -0.64 9.48 21.57
C ARG A 56 -0.43 10.39 20.36
N LYS A 57 -0.66 11.70 20.52
CA LYS A 57 -0.51 12.66 19.43
C LYS A 57 0.95 12.80 18.98
N PRO A 58 1.93 13.07 19.88
CA PRO A 58 3.35 13.04 19.53
C PRO A 58 3.80 11.75 18.83
N ILE A 59 3.37 10.59 19.33
CA ILE A 59 3.72 9.28 18.75
C ILE A 59 3.14 9.14 17.34
N ARG A 60 1.88 9.52 17.14
CA ARG A 60 1.25 9.50 15.81
C ARG A 60 1.95 10.42 14.83
N ASP A 61 2.31 11.62 15.26
CA ASP A 61 2.95 12.61 14.40
C ASP A 61 4.36 12.13 14.01
N PHE A 62 5.12 11.59 14.97
CA PHE A 62 6.41 10.93 14.70
C PHE A 62 6.30 9.78 13.70
N ILE A 63 5.33 8.86 13.89
CA ILE A 63 5.12 7.74 12.97
C ILE A 63 4.78 8.25 11.56
N ASN A 64 3.90 9.24 11.44
CA ASN A 64 3.54 9.79 10.13
C ASN A 64 4.71 10.52 9.45
N ASP A 65 5.57 11.20 10.21
CA ASP A 65 6.78 11.81 9.67
C ASP A 65 7.78 10.76 9.20
N GLU A 66 7.92 9.66 9.93
CA GLU A 66 8.77 8.53 9.52
C GLU A 66 8.21 7.84 8.26
N LEU A 67 6.88 7.69 8.16
CA LEU A 67 6.23 7.18 6.95
C LEU A 67 6.50 8.09 5.74
N ARG A 68 6.40 9.41 5.90
CA ARG A 68 6.73 10.38 4.84
C ARG A 68 8.21 10.34 4.44
N ARG A 69 9.12 10.20 5.39
CA ARG A 69 10.56 10.10 5.12
C ARG A 69 10.92 8.83 4.35
N ASN A 70 10.16 7.75 4.56
CA ASN A 70 10.38 6.46 3.91
C ASN A 70 9.51 6.25 2.66
N ASP A 71 8.82 7.28 2.18
CA ASP A 71 7.88 7.19 1.05
C ASP A 71 8.48 6.48 -0.17
N GLY A 72 9.71 6.85 -0.58
CA GLY A 72 10.41 6.20 -1.69
C GLY A 72 10.59 4.69 -1.50
N LYS A 73 11.02 4.25 -0.30
CA LYS A 73 11.17 2.81 0.01
C LYS A 73 9.82 2.09 0.03
N ILE A 74 8.78 2.76 0.50
CA ILE A 74 7.41 2.23 0.53
C ILE A 74 6.89 2.05 -0.91
N ARG A 75 7.12 3.04 -1.77
CA ARG A 75 6.80 2.99 -3.19
C ARG A 75 7.53 1.87 -3.92
N ASP A 76 8.83 1.68 -3.68
CA ASP A 76 9.61 0.60 -4.30
C ASP A 76 9.06 -0.79 -3.93
N LYS A 77 8.72 -0.98 -2.64
CA LYS A 77 8.10 -2.22 -2.17
C LYS A 77 6.70 -2.42 -2.76
N ALA A 78 5.91 -1.35 -2.89
CA ALA A 78 4.60 -1.41 -3.52
C ALA A 78 4.69 -1.79 -4.99
N ASN A 79 5.61 -1.18 -5.76
CA ASN A 79 5.90 -1.55 -7.14
C ASN A 79 6.27 -3.03 -7.27
N GLN A 80 7.15 -3.54 -6.40
CA GLN A 80 7.54 -4.95 -6.42
C GLN A 80 6.35 -5.89 -6.12
N ALA A 81 5.51 -5.54 -5.13
CA ALA A 81 4.35 -6.34 -4.77
C ALA A 81 3.30 -6.36 -5.88
N VAL A 82 3.05 -5.21 -6.52
CA VAL A 82 2.13 -5.09 -7.65
C VAL A 82 2.65 -5.85 -8.86
N GLY A 83 3.94 -5.74 -9.18
CA GLY A 83 4.56 -6.51 -10.27
C GLY A 83 4.34 -8.01 -10.10
N LYS A 84 4.61 -8.54 -8.90
CA LYS A 84 4.33 -9.94 -8.57
C LYS A 84 2.84 -10.29 -8.72
N ALA A 85 1.93 -9.45 -8.26
CA ALA A 85 0.50 -9.72 -8.34
C ALA A 85 -0.02 -9.78 -9.79
N VAL A 86 0.54 -8.93 -10.67
CA VAL A 86 0.25 -8.93 -12.10
C VAL A 86 0.83 -10.18 -12.78
N ASP A 87 2.07 -10.55 -12.44
CA ASP A 87 2.74 -11.74 -12.97
C ASP A 87 2.08 -13.04 -12.53
N ASP A 88 1.59 -13.10 -11.28
CA ASP A 88 0.97 -14.28 -10.66
C ASP A 88 -0.42 -14.61 -11.25
N LYS A 89 -0.86 -13.95 -12.34
CA LYS A 89 -2.16 -14.13 -13.03
C LYS A 89 -3.40 -14.01 -12.14
N THR A 90 -3.22 -13.73 -10.85
CA THR A 90 -4.29 -13.58 -9.85
C THR A 90 -4.99 -12.25 -10.07
N PHE A 91 -4.29 -11.26 -10.63
CA PHE A 91 -4.86 -10.02 -11.11
C PHE A 91 -5.54 -10.20 -12.48
N ARG A 92 -6.68 -10.90 -12.48
CA ARG A 92 -7.58 -10.95 -13.64
C ARG A 92 -8.35 -9.64 -13.69
N VAL A 93 -7.87 -8.68 -14.47
CA VAL A 93 -8.66 -7.49 -14.79
C VAL A 93 -9.75 -7.92 -15.78
N PRO A 94 -11.05 -7.83 -15.45
CA PRO A 94 -12.12 -8.26 -16.37
C PRO A 94 -12.06 -7.54 -17.73
N LEU A 95 -11.55 -6.30 -17.73
CA LEU A 95 -11.31 -5.52 -18.94
C LEU A 95 -10.20 -6.11 -19.83
N LEU A 96 -9.13 -6.66 -19.23
CA LEU A 96 -8.07 -7.36 -19.96
C LEU A 96 -8.57 -8.67 -20.56
N GLU A 97 -9.36 -9.44 -19.79
CA GLU A 97 -10.00 -10.65 -20.31
C GLU A 97 -10.96 -10.34 -21.47
N TYR A 98 -11.68 -9.22 -21.41
CA TYR A 98 -12.53 -8.75 -22.51
C TYR A 98 -11.70 -8.36 -23.75
N LEU A 99 -10.64 -7.58 -23.58
CA LEU A 99 -9.74 -7.18 -24.68
C LEU A 99 -9.00 -8.36 -25.32
N LEU A 100 -8.75 -9.44 -24.57
CA LEU A 100 -8.17 -10.70 -25.07
C LEU A 100 -9.18 -11.58 -25.84
N ARG A 101 -10.49 -11.38 -25.65
CA ARG A 101 -11.56 -12.14 -26.33
C ARG A 101 -12.00 -11.55 -27.67
N LEU A 102 -11.79 -10.25 -27.88
CA LEU A 102 -11.97 -9.57 -29.17
C LEU A 102 -10.85 -9.94 -30.14
#